data_AF-A0A0U1LQ01-F1
#
_entry.id   AF-A0A0U1LQ01-F1
#
_cell.length_a   1.000
_cell.length_b   1.000
_cell.length_c   1.000
_cell.angle_alpha   90.00
_cell.angle_beta   90.00
_cell.angle_gamma   90.00
#
_symmetry.space_group_name_H-M   'P 1'
#
loop_
_entity.id
_entity.type
_entity.pdbx_description
1 polymer ?
#
loop_
_entity_poly.entity_id
_entity_poly.type
_entity_poly.pdbx_seq_one_letter_code
_entity_poly.pdbx_strand_id
1 'polypeptide(L)'
;MTTEDFSSTAPTGEPRSSNPLLGSSNPLLSDLEQEVLDEYSRLLDNVNKLSDTFADLAGSPASLTLDGLRLLERKTATVYTLLKASVYSIVLQQQIITEGEEAAGQQQQQQQHHDLYGEGVSGMTNMTFGGEGDTMTQ
;
A
#
# COMPACT_ATOMS: atom_id res chain seq x y z
N MET A 1 -81.35 2.08 -26.69
CA MET A 1 -80.07 2.29 -27.39
C MET A 1 -79.08 1.31 -26.78
N THR A 2 -78.85 0.21 -27.48
CA THR A 2 -77.88 -0.86 -27.21
C THR A 2 -76.45 -0.38 -27.47
N THR A 3 -75.48 -0.84 -26.67
CA THR A 3 -74.09 -1.28 -27.02
C THR A 3 -73.16 -1.03 -25.82
N GLU A 4 -72.20 -1.85 -25.44
CA GLU A 4 -71.90 -3.29 -25.50
C GLU A 4 -70.79 -3.47 -24.46
N ASP A 5 -70.85 -4.59 -23.75
CA ASP A 5 -69.86 -5.06 -22.80
C ASP A 5 -68.63 -5.57 -23.58
N PHE A 6 -67.46 -4.98 -23.37
CA PHE A 6 -66.20 -5.51 -23.90
C PHE A 6 -65.27 -5.86 -22.74
N SER A 7 -65.43 -7.09 -22.28
CA SER A 7 -64.39 -7.91 -21.65
C SER A 7 -63.05 -7.70 -22.36
N SER A 8 -62.16 -6.91 -21.76
CA SER A 8 -60.77 -6.78 -22.20
C SER A 8 -59.98 -7.97 -21.65
N THR A 9 -60.16 -9.10 -22.33
CA THR A 9 -59.34 -10.29 -22.17
C THR A 9 -57.95 -9.95 -22.70
N ALA A 10 -56.94 -9.93 -21.83
CA ALA A 10 -55.56 -10.02 -22.27
C ALA A 10 -55.35 -11.36 -22.99
N PRO A 11 -54.59 -11.37 -24.10
CA PRO A 11 -53.64 -12.44 -24.24
C PRO A 11 -52.26 -11.92 -24.62
N THR A 12 -51.29 -12.39 -23.85
CA THR A 12 -50.12 -13.10 -24.39
C THR A 12 -49.14 -12.27 -25.19
N GLY A 13 -47.99 -11.99 -24.54
CA GLY A 13 -46.83 -11.37 -25.16
C GLY A 13 -46.39 -12.07 -26.44
N GLU A 14 -46.21 -11.29 -27.48
CA GLU A 14 -45.62 -11.75 -28.72
C GLU A 14 -44.13 -12.06 -28.51
N PRO A 15 -43.65 -13.20 -29.00
CA PRO A 15 -42.25 -13.59 -28.89
C PRO A 15 -41.39 -12.68 -29.76
N ARG A 16 -40.20 -12.39 -29.24
CA ARG A 16 -39.12 -11.63 -29.89
C ARG A 16 -38.95 -12.04 -31.36
N SER A 17 -39.12 -11.08 -32.27
CA SER A 17 -38.57 -11.03 -33.63
C SER A 17 -38.14 -12.37 -34.23
N SER A 18 -39.10 -13.24 -34.55
CA SER A 18 -38.83 -14.41 -35.37
C SER A 18 -38.65 -13.93 -36.81
N ASN A 19 -37.40 -13.92 -37.28
CA ASN A 19 -37.09 -13.48 -38.63
C ASN A 19 -37.77 -14.44 -39.63
N PRO A 20 -38.67 -13.97 -40.52
CA PRO A 20 -39.48 -14.83 -41.39
C PRO A 20 -38.67 -15.62 -42.44
N LEU A 21 -37.37 -15.32 -42.56
CA LEU A 21 -36.40 -16.03 -43.38
C LEU A 21 -35.74 -17.23 -42.65
N LEU A 22 -35.91 -17.33 -41.33
CA LEU A 22 -35.39 -18.42 -40.49
C LEU A 22 -36.46 -19.47 -40.14
N GLY A 23 -37.71 -19.25 -40.58
CA GLY A 23 -38.78 -20.24 -40.48
C GLY A 23 -38.60 -21.30 -41.56
N SER A 24 -38.64 -22.57 -41.16
CA SER A 24 -38.22 -23.80 -41.85
C SER A 24 -38.85 -24.12 -43.22
N SER A 25 -39.49 -23.16 -43.88
CA SER A 25 -40.23 -23.36 -45.12
C SER A 25 -40.51 -22.03 -45.83
N ASN A 26 -39.47 -21.25 -46.15
CA ASN A 26 -39.66 -20.16 -47.10
C ASN A 26 -39.55 -20.72 -48.53
N PRO A 27 -40.64 -20.75 -49.33
CA PRO A 27 -40.63 -21.34 -50.68
C PRO A 27 -39.77 -20.54 -51.69
N LEU A 28 -39.18 -19.42 -51.25
CA LEU A 28 -38.29 -18.55 -52.00
C LEU A 28 -36.80 -18.81 -51.73
N LEU A 29 -36.47 -19.65 -50.74
CA LEU A 29 -35.08 -19.98 -50.39
C LEU A 29 -34.77 -21.41 -50.81
N SER A 30 -33.58 -21.62 -51.38
CA SER A 30 -33.07 -22.97 -51.65
C SER A 30 -32.76 -23.70 -50.33
N ASP A 31 -32.90 -25.03 -50.28
CA ASP A 31 -32.58 -25.84 -49.09
C ASP A 31 -31.19 -25.51 -48.50
N LEU A 32 -30.20 -25.25 -49.37
CA LEU A 32 -28.85 -24.85 -48.98
C LEU A 32 -28.80 -23.46 -48.32
N GLU A 33 -29.59 -22.51 -48.80
CA GLU A 33 -29.63 -21.14 -48.26
C GLU A 33 -30.24 -21.12 -46.85
N GLN A 34 -31.26 -21.95 -46.62
CA GLN A 34 -31.88 -22.10 -45.31
C GLN A 34 -30.90 -22.75 -44.31
N GLU A 35 -30.18 -23.80 -44.72
CA GLU A 35 -29.15 -24.45 -43.88
C GLU A 35 -28.02 -23.48 -43.51
N VAL A 36 -27.56 -22.68 -44.48
CA VAL A 36 -26.51 -21.67 -44.25
C VAL A 36 -27.01 -20.57 -43.29
N LEU A 37 -28.24 -20.09 -43.45
CA LEU A 37 -28.82 -19.09 -42.55
C LEU A 37 -29.02 -19.61 -41.12
N ASP A 38 -29.43 -20.86 -40.95
CA ASP A 38 -29.53 -21.51 -39.64
C ASP A 38 -28.16 -21.65 -38.98
N GLU A 39 -27.12 -22.03 -39.74
CA GLU A 39 -25.75 -22.08 -39.21
C GLU A 39 -25.19 -20.69 -38.88
N TYR A 40 -25.50 -19.65 -39.66
CA TYR A 40 -25.12 -18.27 -39.31
C TYR A 40 -25.84 -17.77 -38.06
N SER A 41 -27.13 -18.08 -37.91
CA SER A 41 -27.90 -17.76 -36.71
C SER A 41 -27.30 -18.44 -35.48
N ARG A 42 -26.98 -19.73 -35.60
CA ARG A 42 -26.33 -20.51 -34.55
C ARG A 42 -24.92 -20.01 -34.23
N LEU A 43 -24.15 -19.63 -35.25
CA LEU A 43 -22.82 -19.05 -35.09
C LEU A 43 -22.88 -17.70 -34.38
N LEU A 44 -23.83 -16.83 -34.76
CA LEU A 44 -24.05 -15.55 -34.10
C LEU A 44 -24.38 -15.74 -32.61
N ASP A 45 -25.28 -16.67 -32.30
CA ASP A 45 -25.59 -17.02 -30.91
C ASP A 45 -24.37 -17.54 -30.14
N ASN A 46 -23.54 -18.36 -30.79
CA ASN A 46 -22.29 -18.85 -30.18
C ASN A 46 -21.28 -17.73 -29.94
N VAL A 47 -21.13 -16.80 -30.89
CA VAL A 47 -20.24 -15.64 -30.75
C VAL A 47 -20.73 -14.70 -29.65
N ASN A 48 -22.03 -14.47 -29.55
CA ASN A 48 -22.62 -13.68 -28.47
C ASN A 48 -22.38 -14.34 -27.11
N LYS A 49 -22.62 -15.65 -26.98
CA LYS A 49 -22.31 -16.41 -25.75
C LYS A 49 -20.83 -16.35 -25.39
N LEU A 50 -19.94 -16.46 -26.39
CA LEU A 50 -18.50 -16.36 -26.18
C LEU A 50 -18.10 -14.94 -25.72
N SER A 51 -18.66 -13.91 -26.33
CA SER A 51 -18.44 -12.52 -25.91
C SER A 51 -18.90 -12.27 -24.47
N ASP A 52 -20.08 -12.76 -24.09
CA ASP A 52 -20.62 -12.61 -22.74
C ASP A 52 -19.75 -13.34 -21.70
N THR A 53 -19.32 -14.57 -22.01
CA THR A 53 -18.41 -15.31 -21.13
C THR A 53 -17.04 -14.67 -21.02
N PHE A 54 -16.50 -14.10 -22.10
CA PHE A 54 -15.24 -13.36 -22.06
C PHE A 54 -15.37 -12.07 -21.23
N ALA A 55 -16.48 -11.35 -21.34
CA ALA A 55 -16.75 -10.17 -20.54
C ALA A 55 -16.84 -10.51 -19.05
N ASP A 56 -17.51 -11.60 -18.69
CA ASP A 56 -17.61 -12.09 -17.31
C ASP A 56 -16.24 -12.52 -16.75
N LEU A 57 -15.47 -13.29 -17.55
CA LEU A 57 -14.10 -13.70 -17.19
C LEU A 57 -13.12 -12.52 -17.12
N ALA A 58 -13.31 -11.47 -17.92
CA ALA A 58 -12.44 -10.29 -17.87
C ALA A 58 -12.75 -9.41 -16.64
N GLY A 59 -14.01 -9.34 -16.23
CA GLY A 59 -14.44 -8.51 -15.11
C GLY A 59 -14.20 -9.14 -13.73
N SER A 60 -14.62 -10.39 -13.54
CA SER A 60 -14.72 -11.02 -12.22
C SER A 60 -13.36 -11.38 -11.57
N PRO A 61 -12.49 -12.21 -12.19
CA PRO A 61 -11.22 -12.60 -11.58
C PRO A 61 -10.20 -11.43 -11.54
N ALA A 62 -10.27 -10.48 -12.47
CA ALA A 62 -9.36 -9.34 -12.49
C ALA A 62 -9.54 -8.45 -11.24
N SER A 63 -10.79 -8.19 -10.82
CA SER A 63 -11.08 -7.39 -9.63
C SER A 63 -10.59 -8.08 -8.36
N LEU A 64 -10.88 -9.37 -8.20
CA LEU A 64 -10.51 -10.12 -7.00
C LEU A 64 -8.99 -10.22 -6.83
N THR A 65 -8.26 -10.39 -7.94
CA THR A 65 -6.79 -10.47 -7.91
C THR A 65 -6.17 -9.10 -7.58
N LEU A 66 -6.70 -8.01 -8.15
CA LEU A 66 -6.27 -6.64 -7.83
C LEU A 66 -6.54 -6.27 -6.38
N ASP A 67 -7.71 -6.64 -5.83
CA ASP A 67 -8.03 -6.43 -4.42
C ASP A 67 -7.10 -7.22 -3.50
N GLY A 68 -6.79 -8.46 -3.89
CA GLY A 68 -5.79 -9.30 -3.21
C GLY A 68 -4.40 -8.65 -3.19
N LEU A 69 -3.92 -8.15 -4.32
CA LEU A 69 -2.63 -7.45 -4.43
C LEU A 69 -2.60 -6.17 -3.59
N ARG A 70 -3.67 -5.38 -3.61
CA ARG A 70 -3.78 -4.14 -2.81
C ARG A 70 -3.79 -4.43 -1.32
N LEU A 71 -4.47 -5.49 -0.88
CA LEU A 71 -4.44 -5.94 0.51
C LEU A 71 -3.04 -6.41 0.91
N LEU A 72 -2.38 -7.15 0.02
CA LEU A 72 -1.03 -7.64 0.24
C LEU A 72 -0.05 -6.46 0.39
N GLU A 73 -0.10 -5.47 -0.50
CA GLU A 73 0.70 -4.26 -0.45
C GLU A 73 0.55 -3.53 0.89
N ARG A 74 -0.69 -3.32 1.36
CA ARG A 74 -0.94 -2.66 2.66
C ARG A 74 -0.34 -3.44 3.82
N LYS A 75 -0.47 -4.77 3.81
CA LYS A 75 0.08 -5.65 4.85
C LYS A 75 1.60 -5.62 4.85
N THR A 76 2.24 -5.78 3.69
CA THR A 76 3.70 -5.78 3.59
C THR A 76 4.30 -4.40 3.83
N ALA A 77 3.65 -3.31 3.41
CA ALA A 77 4.06 -1.94 3.75
C ALA A 77 4.04 -1.69 5.27
N THR A 78 3.04 -2.23 5.96
CA THR A 78 2.97 -2.17 7.43
C THR A 78 4.11 -2.95 8.07
N VAL A 79 4.34 -4.19 7.64
CA VAL A 79 5.46 -5.02 8.14
C VAL A 79 6.82 -4.36 7.86
N TYR A 80 7.03 -3.83 6.64
CA TYR A 80 8.25 -3.12 6.27
C TYR A 80 8.49 -1.90 7.16
N THR A 81 7.45 -1.12 7.45
CA THR A 81 7.56 0.07 8.30
C THR A 81 7.91 -0.32 9.75
N LEU A 82 7.24 -1.33 10.31
CA LEU A 82 7.54 -1.81 11.66
C LEU A 82 8.96 -2.38 11.76
N LEU A 83 9.39 -3.13 10.74
CA LEU A 83 10.74 -3.65 10.65
C LEU A 83 11.77 -2.52 10.54
N LYS A 84 11.51 -1.51 9.71
CA LYS A 84 12.42 -0.36 9.55
C LYS A 84 12.53 0.42 10.86
N ALA A 85 11.42 0.65 11.56
CA ALA A 85 11.42 1.31 12.85
C ALA A 85 12.17 0.49 13.91
N SER A 86 11.99 -0.84 13.93
CA SER A 86 12.67 -1.70 14.89
C SER A 86 14.18 -1.73 14.65
N VAL A 87 14.61 -1.88 13.39
CA VAL A 87 16.03 -1.85 13.02
C VAL A 87 16.65 -0.49 13.34
N TYR A 88 15.98 0.61 12.99
CA TYR A 88 16.48 1.95 13.29
C TYR A 88 16.64 2.20 14.79
N SER A 89 15.66 1.78 15.59
CA SER A 89 15.72 1.89 17.06
C SER A 89 16.91 1.13 17.64
N ILE A 90 17.16 -0.10 17.16
CA ILE A 90 18.28 -0.92 17.65
C ILE A 90 19.63 -0.31 17.26
N VAL A 91 19.80 0.10 15.99
CA VAL A 91 21.06 0.70 15.52
C VAL A 91 21.36 2.01 16.25
N LEU A 92 20.34 2.84 16.48
CA LEU A 92 20.50 4.09 17.20
C LEU A 92 20.87 3.86 18.67
N GLN A 93 20.23 2.89 19.34
CA GLN A 93 20.59 2.53 20.71
C GLN A 93 22.03 2.04 20.82
N GLN A 94 22.52 1.25 19.85
CA GLN A 94 23.92 0.82 19.81
C GLN A 94 24.89 1.99 19.64
N GLN A 95 24.60 2.93 18.73
CA GLN A 95 25.41 4.13 18.56
C GLN A 95 25.50 4.93 19.87
N ILE A 96 24.37 5.14 20.55
CA ILE A 96 24.34 5.86 21.83
C ILE A 96 25.15 5.14 22.91
N ILE A 97 25.06 3.80 22.99
CA ILE A 97 25.82 3.01 23.98
C ILE A 97 27.32 3.08 23.68
N THR A 98 27.72 2.84 22.43
CA THR A 98 29.13 2.88 22.01
C THR A 98 29.73 4.27 22.20
N GLU A 99 29.06 5.34 21.76
CA GLU A 99 29.53 6.72 21.94
C GLU A 99 29.54 7.14 23.43
N GLY A 100 28.57 6.66 24.22
CA GLY A 100 28.49 6.93 25.65
C GLY A 100 29.61 6.26 26.47
N GLU A 101 30.01 5.05 26.11
CA GLU A 101 31.13 4.33 26.74
C GLU A 101 32.48 5.01 26.45
N GLU A 102 32.67 5.51 25.23
CA GLU A 102 33.86 6.28 24.84
C GLU A 102 33.97 7.62 25.60
N ALA A 103 32.84 8.31 25.83
CA ALA A 103 32.79 9.54 26.60
C ALA A 103 33.09 9.32 28.10
N ALA A 104 32.64 8.20 28.68
CA ALA A 104 32.90 7.85 30.07
C ALA A 104 34.40 7.52 30.33
N GLY A 105 35.06 6.88 29.37
CA GLY A 105 36.50 6.57 29.46
C GLY A 105 37.40 7.81 29.42
N GLN A 106 37.01 8.86 28.70
CA GLN A 106 37.79 10.11 28.61
C GLN A 106 37.67 10.98 29.89
N GLN A 107 36.52 10.98 30.56
CA GLN A 107 36.34 11.72 31.83
C GLN A 107 37.18 11.12 32.97
N GLN A 108 37.33 9.78 33.00
CA GLN A 108 38.17 9.13 34.02
C GLN A 108 39.67 9.38 33.81
N GLN A 109 40.14 9.56 32.57
CA GLN A 109 41.54 9.92 32.32
C GLN A 109 41.84 11.37 32.70
N GLN A 110 40.91 12.31 32.52
CA GLN A 110 41.10 13.70 32.94
C GLN A 110 41.10 13.87 34.47
N GLN A 111 40.28 13.11 35.20
CA GLN A 111 40.30 13.13 36.67
C GLN A 111 41.59 12.55 37.25
N GLN A 112 42.08 11.44 36.70
CA GLN A 112 43.37 10.88 37.13
C GLN A 112 44.56 11.81 36.81
N HIS A 113 44.48 12.59 35.72
CA HIS A 113 45.51 13.57 35.40
C HIS A 113 45.42 14.86 36.25
N HIS A 114 44.27 15.15 36.88
CA HIS A 114 44.14 16.30 37.79
C HIS A 114 44.64 15.97 39.19
N ASP A 115 44.36 14.76 39.70
CA ASP A 115 44.80 14.33 41.04
C ASP A 115 46.33 14.14 41.12
N LEU A 116 47.00 13.73 40.03
CA LEU A 116 48.45 13.49 40.05
C LEU A 116 49.30 14.79 39.95
N TYR A 117 48.73 15.90 39.49
CA TYR A 117 49.43 17.19 39.32
C TYR A 117 48.89 18.32 40.22
N GLY A 118 47.75 18.13 40.91
CA GLY A 118 47.17 19.11 41.83
C GLY A 118 47.85 19.18 43.20
N GLU A 119 48.52 18.12 43.65
CA GLU A 119 49.12 18.04 45.00
C GLU A 119 50.55 18.63 45.08
N GLY A 120 51.11 19.15 43.98
CA GLY A 120 52.47 19.69 43.93
C GLY A 120 52.62 21.21 44.09
N VAL A 121 51.55 22.00 43.99
CA VAL A 121 51.65 23.48 43.86
C VAL A 121 51.20 24.24 45.12
N SER A 122 50.53 23.57 46.07
CA SER A 122 50.03 24.23 47.30
C SER A 122 51.11 24.47 48.39
N GLY A 123 52.37 24.10 48.13
CA GLY A 123 53.47 24.20 49.10
C GLY A 123 54.46 25.36 48.89
N MET A 124 54.37 26.13 47.81
CA MET A 124 55.40 27.12 47.44
C MET A 124 54.98 28.60 47.56
N THR A 125 53.75 28.90 47.97
CA THR A 125 53.24 30.27 48.03
C THR A 125 53.57 31.05 49.32
N ASN A 126 54.38 30.49 50.23
CA ASN A 126 54.75 31.16 51.47
C ASN A 126 56.26 31.31 51.66
N MET A 127 56.94 31.97 50.72
CA MET A 127 58.17 32.69 51.01
C MET A 127 58.20 33.98 50.17
N THR A 128 58.37 35.12 50.84
CA THR A 128 58.67 36.46 50.29
C THR A 128 57.48 37.42 50.16
N PHE A 129 57.06 38.02 51.29
CA PHE A 129 56.80 39.46 51.36
C PHE A 129 56.75 39.96 52.83
N GLY A 130 57.88 39.93 53.52
CA GLY A 130 58.08 40.65 54.78
C GLY A 130 58.74 42.01 54.49
N GLY A 131 57.92 42.99 54.11
CA GLY A 131 58.34 44.37 53.89
C GLY A 131 57.65 45.29 54.89
N GLU A 132 58.05 45.21 56.16
CA GLU A 132 57.69 46.20 57.19
C GLU A 132 58.54 47.45 56.95
N GLY A 133 57.92 48.47 56.35
CA GLY A 133 58.46 49.82 56.33
C GLY A 133 58.01 50.55 57.59
N ASP A 134 58.96 50.83 58.49
CA ASP A 134 58.74 51.76 59.59
C ASP A 134 59.88 52.78 59.69
N THR A 135 59.50 53.95 60.20
CA THR A 135 60.29 55.07 60.75
C THR A 135 60.53 56.33 59.91
N MET A 136 59.87 57.41 60.38
CA MET A 136 60.36 58.79 60.59
C MET A 136 60.68 59.65 59.35
N THR A 137 60.18 60.88 59.17
CA THR A 137 60.27 62.04 60.08
C THR A 137 59.42 63.21 59.53
N GLN A 138 59.04 64.11 60.45
CA GLN A 138 58.33 65.40 60.29
C GLN A 138 58.64 66.24 59.04
#